data_AF-A0AAD0VHP7-F1
#
_entry.id   AF-A0AAD0VHP7-F1
#
_cell.length_a   1.000
_cell.length_b   1.000
_cell.length_c   1.000
_cell.angle_alpha   90.00
_cell.angle_beta   90.00
_cell.angle_gamma   90.00
#
_symmetry.space_group_name_H-M   'P 1'
#
loop_
_entity.id
_entity.type
_entity.pdbx_description
1 polymer ?
#
loop_
_entity_poly.entity_id
_entity_poly.type
_entity_poly.pdbx_seq_one_letter_code
_entity_poly.pdbx_strand_id
1 'polypeptide(L)'
;MHYTKKLIGLAAVGILAVGCGSGDSSNTAGIPAADPKPEAAQETSAAPQQATLPVAVDGPQKDVLRSSSDGQLKVLPKPDNSAPFTERVEHKLQEQVLGRVKVPGKTSAECPDGVTQKAGAVSTCNVTYEGAVIPYEVKISDSYKEGSFMTFYNAKPLKSLIVAKTVYHQLYEQYGKESGLEASKLACEEFPVAQAVDLNGDSGLTCQYWSKYGNKGEGGFETLRVKAGTYGPSFEQVR
;
A
#
# COMPACT_ATOMS: atom_id res chain seq x y z
N MET A 1 -33.91 -11.53 -28.48
CA MET A 1 -33.65 -10.13 -28.84
C MET A 1 -32.17 -10.00 -29.18
N HIS A 2 -31.88 -9.79 -30.46
CA HIS A 2 -30.54 -9.74 -31.03
C HIS A 2 -29.89 -8.40 -30.76
N TYR A 3 -28.66 -8.38 -30.23
CA TYR A 3 -27.82 -7.19 -30.20
C TYR A 3 -26.74 -7.26 -31.28
N THR A 4 -26.79 -6.27 -32.16
CA THR A 4 -26.12 -6.22 -33.46
C THR A 4 -24.70 -5.68 -33.34
N LYS A 5 -23.72 -6.43 -33.88
CA LYS A 5 -22.35 -5.97 -34.17
C LYS A 5 -22.37 -4.82 -35.18
N LYS A 6 -21.57 -3.76 -34.95
CA LYS A 6 -21.15 -2.83 -36.01
C LYS A 6 -19.66 -3.01 -36.31
N LEU A 7 -19.39 -3.50 -37.51
CA LEU A 7 -18.10 -3.48 -38.21
C LEU A 7 -18.15 -2.34 -39.23
N ILE A 8 -17.14 -1.47 -39.21
CA ILE A 8 -16.79 -0.48 -40.23
C ILE A 8 -15.25 -0.42 -40.15
N GLY A 9 -14.42 -0.53 -41.17
CA GLY A 9 -14.55 -0.51 -42.62
C GLY A 9 -13.18 -0.04 -43.15
N LEU A 10 -12.55 -0.83 -44.00
CA LEU A 10 -11.23 -0.63 -44.62
C LEU A 10 -11.09 0.70 -45.38
N ALA A 11 -9.88 1.27 -45.40
CA ALA A 11 -9.32 1.91 -46.59
C ALA A 11 -7.78 1.92 -46.55
N ALA A 12 -7.18 1.14 -47.44
CA ALA A 12 -5.77 1.23 -47.83
C ALA A 12 -5.71 1.97 -49.18
N VAL A 13 -4.85 2.97 -49.31
CA VAL A 13 -4.34 3.47 -50.60
C VAL A 13 -2.90 3.93 -50.38
N GLY A 14 -1.95 3.26 -51.04
CA GLY A 14 -0.62 3.79 -51.26
C GLY A 14 -0.53 4.54 -52.58
N ILE A 15 0.55 5.28 -52.82
CA ILE A 15 1.26 5.45 -54.09
C ILE A 15 2.60 6.17 -53.82
N LEU A 16 3.59 5.74 -54.60
CA LEU A 16 5.02 6.06 -54.64
C LEU A 16 5.33 7.49 -55.13
N ALA A 17 6.53 8.02 -54.80
CA ALA A 17 7.37 8.74 -55.76
C ALA A 17 8.82 8.96 -55.29
N VAL A 18 9.71 8.69 -56.24
CA VAL A 18 11.17 8.80 -56.38
C VAL A 18 11.70 10.24 -56.27
N GLY A 19 13.00 10.41 -55.96
CA GLY A 19 13.71 11.67 -56.17
C GLY A 19 15.19 11.66 -55.78
N CYS A 20 16.04 11.10 -56.66
CA CYS A 20 17.49 11.28 -56.71
C CYS A 20 17.85 12.64 -57.37
N GLY A 21 19.00 13.20 -57.01
CA GLY A 21 19.72 14.22 -57.79
C GLY A 21 20.32 15.33 -56.90
N SER A 22 21.52 15.86 -57.10
CA SER A 22 22.63 15.59 -58.02
C SER A 22 23.87 16.22 -57.36
N GLY A 23 25.05 15.65 -57.61
CA GLY A 23 26.31 16.21 -57.11
C GLY A 23 26.83 17.37 -57.95
N ASP A 24 27.92 17.99 -57.49
CA ASP A 24 28.98 18.43 -58.39
C ASP A 24 30.34 18.51 -57.68
N SER A 25 31.38 18.25 -58.47
CA SER A 25 32.76 17.98 -58.08
C SER A 25 33.62 19.25 -58.15
N SER A 26 34.73 19.33 -57.40
CA SER A 26 36.02 19.88 -57.87
C SER A 26 37.17 19.72 -56.87
N ASN A 27 38.27 19.14 -57.39
CA ASN A 27 39.61 18.99 -56.82
C ASN A 27 40.24 20.30 -56.35
N THR A 28 41.04 20.27 -55.27
CA THR A 28 42.36 20.96 -55.19
C THR A 28 43.24 20.32 -54.11
N ALA A 29 44.51 20.07 -54.44
CA ALA A 29 45.53 19.48 -53.60
C ALA A 29 46.07 20.45 -52.52
N GLY A 30 46.55 19.91 -51.39
CA GLY A 30 47.40 20.61 -50.42
C GLY A 30 47.29 20.07 -48.99
N ILE A 31 48.31 19.36 -48.51
CA ILE A 31 48.54 19.12 -47.07
C ILE A 31 49.26 20.37 -46.52
N PRO A 32 48.91 20.88 -45.32
CA PRO A 32 49.77 20.63 -44.16
C PRO A 32 49.02 20.27 -42.87
N ALA A 33 49.83 19.90 -41.89
CA ALA A 33 49.54 19.23 -40.63
C ALA A 33 48.86 20.08 -39.53
N ALA A 34 48.37 19.34 -38.52
CA ALA A 34 48.25 19.66 -37.10
C ALA A 34 47.08 20.55 -36.63
N ASP A 35 46.08 19.93 -36.00
CA ASP A 35 45.82 20.05 -34.55
C ASP A 35 44.73 19.03 -34.11
N PRO A 36 44.88 18.35 -32.95
CA PRO A 36 43.87 17.41 -32.47
C PRO A 36 42.69 18.19 -31.84
N LYS A 37 41.52 18.10 -32.49
CA LYS A 37 40.25 18.54 -31.93
C LYS A 37 39.96 17.69 -30.67
N PRO A 38 39.64 18.28 -29.51
CA PRO A 38 39.31 17.53 -28.32
C PRO A 38 38.13 16.61 -28.61
N GLU A 39 38.36 15.33 -28.38
CA GLU A 39 37.35 14.29 -28.27
C GLU A 39 36.35 14.79 -27.22
N ALA A 40 35.21 15.28 -27.71
CA ALA A 40 34.07 15.56 -26.86
C ALA A 40 33.70 14.22 -26.23
N ALA A 41 34.11 14.05 -24.98
CA ALA A 41 33.65 12.96 -24.13
C ALA A 41 32.13 12.93 -24.26
N GLN A 42 31.61 11.92 -24.96
CA GLN A 42 30.23 11.51 -24.80
C GLN A 42 30.13 11.05 -23.36
N GLU A 43 29.75 11.99 -22.48
CA GLU A 43 28.97 11.67 -21.30
C GLU A 43 27.73 10.95 -21.82
N THR A 44 27.85 9.63 -21.87
CA THR A 44 26.71 8.73 -21.88
C THR A 44 26.00 9.04 -20.57
N SER A 45 25.06 9.97 -20.64
CA SER A 45 24.15 10.31 -19.56
C SER A 45 23.34 9.05 -19.31
N ALA A 46 23.85 8.20 -18.40
CA ALA A 46 23.13 7.05 -17.92
C ALA A 46 21.81 7.57 -17.37
N ALA A 47 20.69 7.08 -17.91
CA ALA A 47 19.39 7.33 -17.34
C ALA A 47 19.44 7.07 -15.84
N PRO A 48 18.79 7.89 -14.99
CA PRO A 48 18.83 7.70 -13.54
C PRO A 48 18.43 6.27 -13.20
N GLN A 49 19.38 5.47 -12.74
CA GLN A 49 19.07 4.16 -12.18
C GLN A 49 18.25 4.42 -10.93
N GLN A 50 16.95 4.12 -10.98
CA GLN A 50 16.08 4.23 -9.82
C GLN A 50 16.69 3.43 -8.67
N ALA A 51 17.09 4.15 -7.61
CA ALA A 51 17.75 3.57 -6.46
C ALA A 51 16.82 2.57 -5.78
N THR A 52 17.35 1.42 -5.40
CA THR A 52 16.57 0.40 -4.68
C THR A 52 16.27 0.89 -3.26
N LEU A 53 15.01 0.75 -2.82
CA LEU A 53 14.60 1.10 -1.45
C LEU A 53 15.30 0.18 -0.41
N PRO A 54 15.53 0.67 0.83
CA PRO A 54 16.44 0.04 1.80
C PRO A 54 15.94 -1.28 2.40
N VAL A 55 14.62 -1.50 2.51
CA VAL A 55 14.06 -2.71 3.15
C VAL A 55 13.66 -3.71 2.09
N ALA A 56 14.46 -4.76 1.90
CA ALA A 56 14.11 -5.86 1.02
C ALA A 56 12.95 -6.69 1.59
N VAL A 57 12.00 -7.08 0.73
CA VAL A 57 10.88 -7.97 1.07
C VAL A 57 11.10 -9.31 0.37
N ASP A 58 11.79 -10.23 1.05
CA ASP A 58 12.29 -11.49 0.49
C ASP A 58 11.35 -12.69 0.69
N GLY A 59 10.25 -12.51 1.43
CA GLY A 59 9.32 -13.58 1.75
C GLY A 59 8.06 -13.16 2.50
N PRO A 60 7.15 -14.13 2.73
CA PRO A 60 6.01 -13.94 3.61
C PRO A 60 6.48 -13.62 5.03
N GLN A 61 5.82 -12.67 5.66
CA GLN A 61 6.12 -12.32 7.05
C GLN A 61 5.52 -13.36 8.00
N LYS A 62 6.38 -14.07 8.74
CA LYS A 62 6.00 -15.21 9.61
C LYS A 62 5.08 -14.82 10.77
N ASP A 63 5.19 -13.58 11.23
CA ASP A 63 4.40 -13.07 12.36
C ASP A 63 3.02 -12.58 11.93
N VAL A 64 2.74 -12.52 10.61
CA VAL A 64 1.41 -12.21 10.09
C VAL A 64 0.59 -13.49 10.06
N LEU A 65 -0.40 -13.55 10.94
CA LEU A 65 -1.24 -14.72 11.13
C LEU A 65 -2.31 -14.78 10.05
N ARG A 66 -2.68 -16.00 9.65
CA ARG A 66 -3.71 -16.20 8.61
C ARG A 66 -5.12 -15.89 9.12
N SER A 67 -5.38 -16.25 10.38
CA SER A 67 -6.68 -16.12 11.03
C SER A 67 -6.71 -14.97 12.04
N SER A 68 -7.77 -14.18 12.00
CA SER A 68 -8.05 -13.16 13.02
C SER A 68 -8.49 -13.74 14.36
N SER A 69 -8.79 -15.05 14.42
CA SER A 69 -9.19 -15.77 15.63
C SER A 69 -8.05 -16.59 16.25
N ASP A 70 -6.82 -16.40 15.78
CA ASP A 70 -5.64 -17.07 16.34
C ASP A 70 -5.48 -16.73 17.83
N GLY A 71 -5.10 -17.73 18.63
CA GLY A 71 -4.95 -17.58 20.07
C GLY A 71 -3.91 -16.52 20.47
N GLN A 72 -2.92 -16.28 19.61
CA GLN A 72 -1.88 -15.26 19.82
C GLN A 72 -2.40 -13.82 19.70
N LEU A 73 -3.61 -13.61 19.17
CA LEU A 73 -4.25 -12.30 19.05
C LEU A 73 -5.21 -12.00 20.21
N LYS A 74 -5.34 -12.91 21.18
CA LYS A 74 -6.20 -12.71 22.35
C LYS A 74 -5.54 -11.80 23.36
N VAL A 75 -6.31 -10.87 23.89
CA VAL A 75 -5.89 -9.98 24.97
C VAL A 75 -6.19 -10.67 26.30
N LEU A 76 -5.17 -10.85 27.13
CA LEU A 76 -5.28 -11.50 28.43
C LEU A 76 -4.79 -10.55 29.55
N PRO A 77 -5.42 -10.57 30.73
CA PRO A 77 -6.61 -11.34 31.08
C PRO A 77 -7.88 -10.79 30.41
N LYS A 78 -8.87 -11.67 30.22
CA LYS A 78 -10.21 -11.24 29.80
C LYS A 78 -10.95 -10.68 31.01
N PRO A 79 -11.61 -9.52 30.91
CA PRO A 79 -12.47 -9.00 31.96
C PRO A 79 -13.56 -9.99 32.36
N ASP A 80 -13.94 -9.97 33.64
CA ASP A 80 -15.09 -10.73 34.11
C ASP A 80 -16.39 -10.25 33.42
N ASN A 81 -17.41 -11.11 33.36
CA ASN A 81 -18.71 -10.72 32.84
C ASN A 81 -19.38 -9.60 33.67
N SER A 82 -19.04 -9.49 34.96
CA SER A 82 -19.48 -8.41 35.84
C SER A 82 -18.58 -7.16 35.81
N ALA A 83 -17.50 -7.16 35.03
CA ALA A 83 -16.65 -5.98 34.88
C ALA A 83 -17.44 -4.80 34.29
N PRO A 84 -17.08 -3.55 34.62
CA PRO A 84 -17.70 -2.36 34.05
C PRO A 84 -17.83 -2.46 32.53
N PHE A 85 -18.96 -1.99 31.99
CA PHE A 85 -19.23 -2.07 30.55
C PHE A 85 -18.12 -1.42 29.72
N THR A 86 -17.60 -0.27 30.15
CA THR A 86 -16.45 0.42 29.54
C THR A 86 -15.22 -0.49 29.44
N GLU A 87 -14.81 -1.16 30.52
CA GLU A 87 -13.65 -2.05 30.53
C GLU A 87 -13.82 -3.22 29.53
N ARG A 88 -15.04 -3.75 29.44
CA ARG A 88 -15.37 -4.80 28.47
C ARG A 88 -15.32 -4.30 27.03
N VAL A 89 -15.71 -3.04 26.78
CA VAL A 89 -15.58 -2.40 25.45
C VAL A 89 -14.11 -2.17 25.11
N GLU A 90 -13.32 -1.62 26.03
CA GLU A 90 -11.88 -1.38 25.85
C GLU A 90 -11.13 -2.67 25.52
N HIS A 91 -11.38 -3.74 26.29
CA HIS A 91 -10.81 -5.06 26.00
C HIS A 91 -11.20 -5.55 24.60
N LYS A 92 -12.49 -5.38 24.22
CA LYS A 92 -12.96 -5.82 22.91
C LYS A 92 -12.35 -5.01 21.76
N LEU A 93 -12.14 -3.72 21.94
CA LEU A 93 -11.50 -2.85 20.97
C LEU A 93 -10.04 -3.27 20.73
N GLN A 94 -9.31 -3.64 21.79
CA GLN A 94 -7.95 -4.17 21.66
C GLN A 94 -7.93 -5.48 20.84
N GLU A 95 -8.82 -6.43 21.15
CA GLU A 95 -8.97 -7.67 20.34
C GLU A 95 -9.34 -7.37 18.89
N GLN A 96 -10.21 -6.38 18.66
CA GLN A 96 -10.63 -5.99 17.31
C GLN A 96 -9.46 -5.44 16.49
N VAL A 97 -8.58 -4.62 17.09
CA VAL A 97 -7.38 -4.12 16.42
C VAL A 97 -6.43 -5.28 16.09
N LEU A 98 -6.11 -6.14 17.07
CA LEU A 98 -5.23 -7.30 16.86
C LEU A 98 -5.79 -8.25 15.78
N GLY A 99 -7.09 -8.53 15.83
CA GLY A 99 -7.77 -9.34 14.82
C GLY A 99 -7.76 -8.72 13.42
N ARG A 100 -7.78 -7.38 13.32
CA ARG A 100 -7.74 -6.67 12.04
C ARG A 100 -6.33 -6.69 11.43
N VAL A 101 -5.29 -6.42 12.23
CA VAL A 101 -3.91 -6.39 11.72
C VAL A 101 -3.29 -7.78 11.58
N LYS A 102 -3.84 -8.76 12.31
CA LYS A 102 -3.38 -10.16 12.36
C LYS A 102 -1.91 -10.32 12.75
N VAL A 103 -1.37 -9.37 13.48
CA VAL A 103 0.01 -9.37 13.97
C VAL A 103 -0.06 -9.16 15.49
N PRO A 104 0.41 -10.12 16.29
CA PRO A 104 0.54 -9.92 17.73
C PRO A 104 1.38 -8.67 18.02
N GLY A 105 0.95 -7.88 19.00
CA GLY A 105 1.63 -6.64 19.36
C GLY A 105 1.07 -6.05 20.65
N LYS A 106 1.80 -5.07 21.20
CA LYS A 106 1.37 -4.30 22.36
C LYS A 106 0.14 -3.48 22.00
N THR A 107 -0.92 -3.64 22.79
CA THR A 107 -2.17 -2.92 22.61
C THR A 107 -2.70 -2.42 23.94
N SER A 108 -3.41 -1.30 23.91
CA SER A 108 -4.18 -0.76 25.04
C SER A 108 -5.41 -0.02 24.50
N ALA A 109 -6.44 0.15 25.33
CA ALA A 109 -7.58 0.97 24.97
C ALA A 109 -8.07 1.74 26.18
N GLU A 110 -8.48 2.98 25.94
CA GLU A 110 -9.00 3.88 26.96
C GLU A 110 -10.19 4.66 26.38
N CYS A 111 -11.29 4.70 27.12
CA CYS A 111 -12.44 5.54 26.85
C CYS A 111 -12.47 6.65 27.94
N PRO A 112 -11.89 7.85 27.69
CA PRO A 112 -11.64 8.84 28.74
C PRO A 112 -12.89 9.26 29.54
N ASP A 113 -14.02 9.40 28.83
CA ASP A 113 -15.32 9.76 29.42
C ASP A 113 -16.19 8.54 29.75
N GLY A 114 -15.62 7.34 29.60
CA GLY A 114 -16.34 6.07 29.60
C GLY A 114 -17.27 5.90 28.38
N VAL A 115 -17.99 4.77 28.34
CA VAL A 115 -18.99 4.51 27.32
C VAL A 115 -20.39 4.77 27.87
N THR A 116 -21.09 5.74 27.27
CA THR A 116 -22.45 6.11 27.71
C THR A 116 -23.45 5.04 27.29
N GLN A 117 -24.06 4.35 28.26
CA GLN A 117 -25.07 3.31 28.01
C GLN A 117 -26.46 3.91 27.83
N LYS A 118 -26.68 4.58 26.69
CA LYS A 118 -27.98 5.13 26.27
C LYS A 118 -28.23 4.83 24.80
N ALA A 119 -29.48 4.65 24.41
CA ALA A 119 -29.85 4.41 23.02
C ALA A 119 -29.29 5.49 22.09
N GLY A 120 -28.57 5.05 21.06
CA GLY A 120 -27.95 5.91 20.06
C GLY A 120 -26.79 6.77 20.56
N ALA A 121 -26.37 6.64 21.83
CA ALA A 121 -25.26 7.40 22.37
C ALA A 121 -23.95 7.03 21.67
N VAL A 122 -23.12 8.04 21.47
CA VAL A 122 -21.81 7.93 20.83
C VAL A 122 -20.75 8.34 21.84
N SER A 123 -19.77 7.47 22.03
CA SER A 123 -18.59 7.70 22.88
C SER A 123 -17.33 7.54 22.05
N THR A 124 -16.27 8.25 22.45
CA THR A 124 -14.95 8.14 21.82
C THR A 124 -14.03 7.32 22.72
N CYS A 125 -13.35 6.35 22.12
CA CYS A 125 -12.30 5.56 22.78
C CYS A 125 -11.04 5.62 21.94
N ASN A 126 -9.87 5.63 22.57
CA ASN A 126 -8.58 5.60 21.91
C ASN A 126 -7.96 4.21 22.11
N VAL A 127 -7.61 3.55 21.02
CA VAL A 127 -6.91 2.27 21.03
C VAL A 127 -5.49 2.50 20.55
N THR A 128 -4.50 2.03 21.30
CA THR A 128 -3.10 2.11 20.91
C THR A 128 -2.62 0.75 20.42
N TYR A 129 -1.86 0.70 19.33
CA TYR A 129 -1.13 -0.49 18.88
C TYR A 129 0.31 -0.10 18.55
N GLU A 130 1.27 -0.70 19.25
CA GLU A 130 2.71 -0.39 19.08
C GLU A 130 3.02 1.13 19.08
N GLY A 131 2.32 1.88 19.93
CA GLY A 131 2.46 3.33 20.07
C GLY A 131 1.61 4.17 19.10
N ALA A 132 1.02 3.58 18.06
CA ALA A 132 0.10 4.27 17.16
C ALA A 132 -1.31 4.36 17.77
N VAL A 133 -1.83 5.58 17.90
CA VAL A 133 -3.17 5.84 18.48
C VAL A 133 -4.24 5.89 17.41
N ILE A 134 -5.29 5.08 17.59
CA ILE A 134 -6.43 4.94 16.71
C ILE A 134 -7.68 5.39 17.48
N PRO A 135 -8.26 6.55 17.15
CA PRO A 135 -9.54 6.94 17.71
C PRO A 135 -10.66 6.06 17.15
N TYR A 136 -11.56 5.63 18.02
CA TYR A 136 -12.74 4.84 17.74
C TYR A 136 -14.00 5.59 18.17
N GLU A 137 -15.01 5.54 17.31
CA GLU A 137 -16.38 5.87 17.65
C GLU A 137 -17.11 4.61 18.11
N VAL A 138 -17.63 4.63 19.34
CA VAL A 138 -18.46 3.56 19.90
C VAL A 138 -19.88 4.07 19.97
N LYS A 139 -20.75 3.55 19.08
CA LYS A 139 -22.18 3.88 19.07
C LYS A 139 -22.98 2.75 19.71
N ILE A 140 -23.71 3.05 20.78
CA ILE A 140 -24.72 2.15 21.35
C ILE A 140 -25.91 2.04 20.41
N SER A 141 -26.46 0.83 20.27
CA SER A 141 -27.61 0.59 19.41
C SER A 141 -28.81 1.46 19.77
N ASP A 142 -29.53 1.95 18.77
CA ASP A 142 -30.76 2.73 18.95
C ASP A 142 -31.89 1.90 19.60
N SER A 143 -31.78 0.56 19.60
CA SER A 143 -32.71 -0.36 20.25
C SER A 143 -32.38 -0.65 21.72
N TYR A 144 -31.34 -0.03 22.28
CA TYR A 144 -30.95 -0.22 23.67
C TYR A 144 -32.09 0.17 24.62
N LYS A 145 -32.32 -0.68 25.62
CA LYS A 145 -33.22 -0.40 26.74
C LYS A 145 -32.44 -0.53 28.04
N GLU A 146 -32.66 0.41 28.95
CA GLU A 146 -32.07 0.35 30.28
C GLU A 146 -32.43 -0.97 30.98
N GLY A 147 -31.45 -1.60 31.64
CA GLY A 147 -31.61 -2.91 32.27
C GLY A 147 -31.61 -4.12 31.32
N SER A 148 -31.39 -3.93 30.01
CA SER A 148 -31.23 -5.06 29.08
C SER A 148 -30.02 -5.92 29.45
N PHE A 149 -30.18 -7.24 29.38
CA PHE A 149 -29.09 -8.19 29.63
C PHE A 149 -27.95 -8.11 28.61
N MET A 150 -28.22 -7.56 27.43
CA MET A 150 -27.27 -7.36 26.34
C MET A 150 -27.28 -5.91 25.85
N THR A 151 -26.11 -5.29 25.85
CA THR A 151 -25.87 -3.99 25.23
C THR A 151 -25.16 -4.19 23.89
N PHE A 152 -25.88 -3.98 22.80
CA PHE A 152 -25.30 -3.99 21.46
C PHE A 152 -24.69 -2.64 21.14
N TYR A 153 -23.50 -2.64 20.55
CA TYR A 153 -22.82 -1.44 20.07
C TYR A 153 -22.07 -1.72 18.78
N ASN A 154 -21.76 -0.66 18.05
CA ASN A 154 -20.88 -0.68 16.89
C ASN A 154 -19.65 0.16 17.18
N ALA A 155 -18.47 -0.38 16.90
CA ALA A 155 -17.20 0.31 17.06
C ALA A 155 -16.57 0.57 15.68
N LYS A 156 -16.41 1.83 15.33
CA LYS A 156 -15.81 2.26 14.05
C LYS A 156 -14.50 2.98 14.29
N PRO A 157 -13.39 2.54 13.67
CA PRO A 157 -12.16 3.32 13.70
C PRO A 157 -12.34 4.60 12.87
N LEU A 158 -11.86 5.72 13.40
CA LEU A 158 -11.82 7.02 12.70
C LEU A 158 -10.51 7.22 11.93
N LYS A 159 -9.49 6.38 12.19
CA LYS A 159 -8.24 6.28 11.44
C LYS A 159 -7.95 4.83 11.07
N SER A 160 -7.26 4.62 9.96
CA SER A 160 -6.75 3.29 9.61
C SER A 160 -5.35 3.09 10.21
N LEU A 161 -4.99 1.83 10.43
CA LEU A 161 -3.69 1.43 10.95
C LEU A 161 -2.87 0.77 9.84
N ILE A 162 -1.69 1.30 9.56
CA ILE A 162 -0.65 0.67 8.76
C ILE A 162 0.31 -0.05 9.72
N VAL A 163 0.57 -1.34 9.47
CA VAL A 163 1.55 -2.13 10.20
C VAL A 163 2.58 -2.63 9.21
N ALA A 164 3.86 -2.33 9.43
CA ALA A 164 4.95 -2.61 8.48
C ALA A 164 4.95 -4.08 8.02
N LYS A 165 4.86 -5.02 8.96
CA LYS A 165 4.82 -6.46 8.67
C LYS A 165 3.62 -6.84 7.78
N THR A 166 2.44 -6.27 8.02
CA THR A 166 1.26 -6.54 7.19
C THR A 166 1.45 -5.98 5.77
N VAL A 167 2.11 -4.83 5.62
CA VAL A 167 2.44 -4.27 4.30
C VAL A 167 3.41 -5.18 3.56
N TYR A 168 4.52 -5.57 4.19
CA TYR A 168 5.52 -6.43 3.56
C TYR A 168 4.93 -7.78 3.16
N HIS A 169 4.08 -8.35 4.02
CA HIS A 169 3.35 -9.58 3.70
C HIS A 169 2.45 -9.40 2.47
N GLN A 170 1.63 -8.34 2.45
CA GLN A 170 0.71 -8.09 1.34
C GLN A 170 1.44 -7.78 0.03
N LEU A 171 2.57 -7.06 0.09
CA LEU A 171 3.41 -6.80 -1.07
C LEU A 171 3.95 -8.13 -1.64
N TYR A 172 4.49 -8.99 -0.78
CA TYR A 172 4.98 -10.29 -1.21
C TYR A 172 3.86 -11.19 -1.78
N GLU A 173 2.66 -11.17 -1.20
CA GLU A 173 1.53 -11.93 -1.77
C GLU A 173 1.13 -11.42 -3.17
N GLN A 174 1.16 -10.10 -3.39
CA GLN A 174 0.72 -9.52 -4.67
C GLN A 174 1.79 -9.53 -5.76
N TYR A 175 3.06 -9.31 -5.39
CA TYR A 175 4.17 -9.09 -6.33
C TYR A 175 5.32 -10.09 -6.14
N GLY A 176 5.19 -11.06 -5.24
CA GLY A 176 6.17 -12.11 -4.99
C GLY A 176 6.15 -13.21 -6.06
N LYS A 177 6.64 -14.40 -5.69
CA LYS A 177 6.98 -15.48 -6.64
C LYS A 177 5.82 -15.92 -7.53
N GLU A 178 4.59 -15.81 -7.05
CA GLU A 178 3.38 -16.25 -7.75
C GLU A 178 2.88 -15.22 -8.78
N SER A 179 3.41 -13.99 -8.77
CA SER A 179 2.97 -12.89 -9.65
C SER A 179 3.58 -12.91 -11.06
N GLY A 180 4.59 -13.76 -11.30
CA GLY A 180 5.38 -13.77 -12.54
C GLY A 180 6.37 -12.59 -12.68
N LEU A 181 6.54 -11.80 -11.62
CA LEU A 181 7.53 -10.73 -11.50
C LEU A 181 8.82 -11.23 -10.82
N GLU A 182 9.88 -10.41 -10.84
CA GLU A 182 11.14 -10.71 -10.14
C GLU A 182 10.95 -10.56 -8.62
N ALA A 183 10.44 -11.60 -7.99
CA ALA A 183 10.10 -11.63 -6.56
C ALA A 183 11.29 -11.36 -5.61
N SER A 184 12.52 -11.50 -6.09
CA SER A 184 13.75 -11.16 -5.35
C SER A 184 14.04 -9.65 -5.32
N LYS A 185 13.25 -8.84 -6.04
CA LYS A 185 13.42 -7.39 -6.19
C LYS A 185 12.17 -6.64 -5.72
N LEU A 186 11.66 -7.02 -4.56
CA LEU A 186 10.68 -6.25 -3.81
C LEU A 186 11.40 -5.48 -2.72
N ALA A 187 11.09 -4.20 -2.57
CA ALA A 187 11.63 -3.40 -1.49
C ALA A 187 10.65 -2.33 -1.04
N CYS A 188 10.79 -1.88 0.19
CA CYS A 188 10.08 -0.73 0.74
C CYS A 188 11.06 0.22 1.40
N GLU A 189 10.63 1.45 1.65
CA GLU A 189 11.33 2.32 2.59
C GLU A 189 11.26 1.75 4.02
N GLU A 190 11.96 2.39 4.93
CA GLU A 190 11.93 2.01 6.34
C GLU A 190 10.62 2.50 6.98
N PHE A 191 9.77 1.56 7.36
CA PHE A 191 8.45 1.88 7.92
C PHE A 191 8.54 1.96 9.45
N PRO A 192 7.77 2.84 10.09
CA PRO A 192 7.47 2.66 11.51
C PRO A 192 6.78 1.32 11.73
N VAL A 193 6.94 0.72 12.91
CA VAL A 193 6.29 -0.57 13.26
C VAL A 193 4.79 -0.50 13.00
N ALA A 194 4.16 0.59 13.43
CA ALA A 194 2.78 0.92 13.13
C ALA A 194 2.57 2.44 12.99
N GLN A 195 1.61 2.83 12.16
CA GLN A 195 1.24 4.23 11.94
C GLN A 195 -0.27 4.35 11.75
N ALA A 196 -0.90 5.29 12.47
CA ALA A 196 -2.29 5.66 12.26
C ALA A 196 -2.37 6.75 11.18
N VAL A 197 -3.19 6.51 10.16
CA VAL A 197 -3.38 7.41 9.01
C VAL A 197 -4.88 7.63 8.78
N ASP A 198 -5.23 8.66 8.01
CA ASP A 198 -6.63 8.91 7.70
C ASP A 198 -7.25 7.73 6.93
N LEU A 199 -8.54 7.49 7.13
CA LEU A 199 -9.25 6.40 6.45
C LEU A 199 -9.14 6.57 4.93
N ASN A 200 -8.63 5.54 4.24
CA ASN A 200 -8.32 5.56 2.80
C ASN A 200 -7.30 6.64 2.38
N GLY A 201 -6.63 7.27 3.34
CA GLY A 201 -5.58 8.24 3.11
C GLY A 201 -4.30 7.59 2.58
N ASP A 202 -3.47 8.45 2.01
CA ASP A 202 -2.07 8.12 1.70
C ASP A 202 -1.30 8.02 3.02
N SER A 203 -0.50 6.96 3.18
CA SER A 203 0.38 6.83 4.35
C SER A 203 1.65 7.67 4.24
N GLY A 204 1.97 8.16 3.04
CA GLY A 204 3.25 8.77 2.72
C GLY A 204 4.37 7.75 2.52
N LEU A 205 4.08 6.46 2.70
CA LEU A 205 5.06 5.38 2.60
C LEU A 205 5.06 4.75 1.21
N THR A 206 6.24 4.34 0.75
CA THR A 206 6.41 3.72 -0.56
C THR A 206 7.03 2.32 -0.52
N CYS A 207 6.58 1.50 -1.45
CA CYS A 207 7.22 0.24 -1.81
C CYS A 207 7.55 0.25 -3.30
N GLN A 208 8.32 -0.72 -3.75
CA GLN A 208 8.66 -0.90 -5.14
C GLN A 208 8.76 -2.39 -5.48
N TYR A 209 8.53 -2.66 -6.75
CA TYR A 209 8.79 -3.97 -7.33
C TYR A 209 9.49 -3.79 -8.67
N TRP A 210 10.33 -4.75 -9.05
CA TRP A 210 10.95 -4.72 -10.36
C TRP A 210 10.06 -5.42 -11.40
N SER A 211 9.90 -4.78 -12.56
CA SER A 211 9.19 -5.32 -13.71
C SER A 211 10.08 -5.28 -14.95
N LYS A 212 10.13 -6.38 -15.71
CA LYS A 212 10.79 -6.43 -17.02
C LYS A 212 10.14 -5.53 -18.07
N TYR A 213 8.90 -5.10 -17.82
CA TYR A 213 8.16 -4.20 -18.69
C TYR A 213 8.22 -2.74 -18.23
N GLY A 214 8.85 -2.48 -17.07
CA GLY A 214 9.08 -1.11 -16.59
C GLY A 214 10.05 -0.35 -17.48
N ASN A 215 10.16 0.97 -17.29
CA ASN A 215 11.03 1.84 -18.09
C ASN A 215 10.91 1.61 -19.60
N LYS A 216 9.70 1.70 -20.16
CA LYS A 216 9.42 1.53 -21.60
C LYS A 216 9.90 0.18 -22.17
N GLY A 217 9.93 -0.87 -21.34
CA GLY A 217 10.34 -2.22 -21.74
C GLY A 217 11.81 -2.54 -21.52
N GLU A 218 12.58 -1.63 -20.92
CA GLU A 218 13.99 -1.87 -20.55
C GLU A 218 14.14 -2.57 -19.19
N GLY A 219 13.04 -2.68 -18.45
CA GLY A 219 13.03 -3.19 -17.09
C GLY A 219 13.33 -2.07 -16.10
N GLY A 220 12.60 -2.05 -14.98
CA GLY A 220 12.72 -0.97 -14.01
C GLY A 220 11.97 -1.24 -12.72
N PHE A 221 12.25 -0.40 -11.72
CA PHE A 221 11.49 -0.38 -10.48
C PHE A 221 10.24 0.47 -10.67
N GLU A 222 9.08 -0.13 -10.42
CA GLU A 222 7.82 0.57 -10.35
C GLU A 222 7.55 0.93 -8.89
N THR A 223 7.27 2.21 -8.63
CA THR A 223 6.99 2.70 -7.27
C THR A 223 5.51 2.58 -6.96
N LEU A 224 5.20 2.11 -5.76
CA LEU A 224 3.88 1.92 -5.19
C LEU A 224 3.72 2.82 -3.97
N ARG A 225 2.66 3.63 -3.92
CA ARG A 225 2.18 4.26 -2.69
C ARG A 225 1.42 3.24 -1.86
N VAL A 226 1.67 3.26 -0.56
CA VAL A 226 0.94 2.44 0.40
C VAL A 226 -0.25 3.23 0.95
N LYS A 227 -1.43 2.64 0.83
CA LYS A 227 -2.69 3.19 1.34
C LYS A 227 -3.28 2.28 2.40
N ALA A 228 -4.03 2.88 3.31
CA ALA A 228 -4.72 2.13 4.34
C ALA A 228 -6.13 1.75 3.87
N GLY A 229 -6.23 0.59 3.22
CA GLY A 229 -7.49 0.06 2.70
C GLY A 229 -8.41 -0.51 3.78
N THR A 230 -9.66 -0.76 3.40
CA THR A 230 -10.71 -1.30 4.28
C THR A 230 -10.32 -2.65 4.90
N TYR A 231 -9.69 -3.52 4.11
CA TYR A 231 -9.35 -4.90 4.48
C TYR A 231 -7.86 -5.13 4.81
N GLY A 232 -7.07 -4.07 4.87
CA GLY A 232 -5.62 -4.14 4.98
C GLY A 232 -4.93 -3.10 4.10
N PRO A 233 -3.58 -3.09 4.06
CA PRO A 233 -2.85 -2.19 3.19
C PRO A 233 -3.15 -2.47 1.72
N SER A 234 -3.20 -1.41 0.90
CA SER A 234 -3.34 -1.48 -0.55
C SER A 234 -2.24 -0.68 -1.22
N PHE A 235 -1.96 -1.01 -2.49
CA PHE A 235 -0.89 -0.40 -3.26
C PHE A 235 -1.44 0.32 -4.49
N GLU A 236 -0.90 1.50 -4.80
CA GLU A 236 -1.22 2.25 -6.00
C GLU A 236 0.07 2.67 -6.70
N GLN A 237 0.18 2.40 -8.00
CA GLN A 237 1.35 2.82 -8.79
C GLN A 237 1.44 4.34 -8.88
N VAL A 238 2.65 4.87 -8.64
CA VAL A 238 2.97 6.27 -8.87
C VAL A 238 3.25 6.44 -10.36
N ARG A 239 2.38 7.17 -11.05
CA ARG A 239 2.59 7.60 -12.45
C ARG A 239 3.15 9.00 -12.53
#